data_AF-A0A932G640-F1
#
_entry.id   AF-A0A932G640-F1
#
_cell.length_a   1.000
_cell.length_b   1.000
_cell.length_c   1.000
_cell.angle_alpha   90.00
_cell.angle_beta   90.00
_cell.angle_gamma   90.00
#
_symmetry.space_group_name_H-M   'P 1'
#
loop_
_entity.id
_entity.type
_entity.pdbx_description
1 polymer ?
#
loop_
_entity_poly.entity_id
_entity_poly.type
_entity_poly.pdbx_seq_one_letter_code
_entity_poly.pdbx_strand_id
1 'polypeptide(L)'
;MAFRNEEEASRARVEALEQELARTREELVHARRRPAALPGGLPGGRWSSAGLATAGVVLIGVAFYCGFVWSGSAGEQTGLVVGSAGAVALVLAIFLALLRRLLIIPAPHEAVVVVGRTRRRPDGTTVGWRAVVGRRVLVVPILEYAHRFDLRPQSIELSLANVPVRRGPPVGIEGSFLVRIAGEAPLLDNAVERFLERDPTEIWAVARQTVEAAIRAVVATLDAEEVKQELLRLAQTVRLEVEEDLTKLGLVVDVLRISRVDPA
;
A
#
# COMPACT_ATOMS: atom_id res chain seq x y z
N MET A 1 -32.37 -26.67 49.38
CA MET A 1 -31.10 -27.11 48.75
C MET A 1 -31.09 -26.97 47.23
N ALA A 2 -32.23 -27.12 46.53
CA ALA A 2 -32.30 -26.99 45.06
C ALA A 2 -31.92 -25.59 44.52
N PHE A 3 -32.30 -24.51 45.21
CA PHE A 3 -32.10 -23.13 44.73
C PHE A 3 -30.62 -22.69 44.68
N ARG A 4 -29.77 -23.24 45.56
CA ARG A 4 -28.32 -22.93 45.58
C ARG A 4 -27.59 -23.58 44.40
N ASN A 5 -28.13 -24.70 43.89
CA ASN A 5 -27.54 -25.46 42.79
C ASN A 5 -27.76 -24.78 41.42
N GLU A 6 -28.91 -24.10 41.24
CA GLU A 6 -29.16 -23.30 40.02
C GLU A 6 -28.27 -22.05 39.96
N GLU A 7 -27.95 -21.46 41.11
CA GLU A 7 -27.08 -20.29 41.19
C GLU A 7 -25.61 -20.65 40.90
N GLU A 8 -25.13 -21.77 41.43
CA GLU A 8 -23.80 -22.32 41.10
C GLU A 8 -23.70 -22.71 39.62
N ALA A 9 -24.74 -23.34 39.05
CA ALA A 9 -24.77 -23.66 37.62
C ALA A 9 -24.80 -22.42 36.72
N SER A 10 -25.46 -21.35 37.16
CA SER A 10 -25.51 -20.07 36.44
C SER A 10 -24.18 -19.35 36.49
N ARG A 11 -23.51 -19.34 37.66
CA ARG A 11 -22.17 -18.74 37.82
C ARG A 11 -21.13 -19.50 36.99
N ALA A 12 -21.15 -20.84 37.02
CA ALA A 12 -20.25 -21.65 36.20
C ALA A 12 -20.43 -21.41 34.68
N ARG A 13 -21.66 -21.16 34.21
CA ARG A 13 -21.93 -20.78 32.81
C ARG A 13 -21.41 -19.40 32.45
N VAL A 14 -21.52 -18.43 33.37
CA VAL A 14 -21.00 -17.07 33.17
C VAL A 14 -19.47 -17.10 33.13
N GLU A 15 -18.82 -17.84 34.03
CA GLU A 15 -17.37 -18.00 34.04
C GLU A 15 -16.86 -18.69 32.77
N ALA A 16 -17.56 -19.71 32.28
CA ALA A 16 -17.23 -20.37 31.02
C ALA A 16 -17.37 -19.42 29.81
N LEU A 17 -18.42 -18.59 29.78
CA LEU A 17 -18.62 -17.58 28.73
C LEU A 17 -17.57 -16.48 28.77
N GLU A 18 -17.18 -16.02 29.97
CA GLU A 18 -16.11 -15.02 30.11
C GLU A 18 -14.75 -15.56 29.65
N GLN A 19 -14.45 -16.83 29.93
CA GLN A 19 -13.24 -17.49 29.42
C GLN A 19 -13.25 -17.64 27.90
N GLU A 20 -14.40 -17.97 27.32
CA GLU A 20 -14.56 -18.07 25.86
C GLU A 20 -14.40 -16.69 25.20
N LEU A 21 -15.04 -15.65 25.74
CA LEU A 21 -14.89 -14.26 25.29
C LEU A 21 -13.45 -13.75 25.44
N ALA A 22 -12.75 -14.12 26.51
CA ALA A 22 -11.35 -13.76 26.71
C ALA A 22 -10.47 -14.39 25.62
N ARG A 23 -10.67 -15.68 25.30
CA ARG A 23 -9.96 -16.36 24.20
C ARG A 23 -10.27 -15.72 22.85
N THR A 24 -11.55 -15.46 22.55
CA THR A 24 -11.93 -14.80 21.28
C THR A 24 -11.36 -13.39 21.19
N ARG A 25 -11.28 -12.66 22.31
CA ARG A 25 -10.68 -11.32 22.36
C ARG A 25 -9.18 -11.37 22.10
N GLU A 26 -8.46 -12.33 22.66
CA GLU A 26 -7.04 -12.53 22.36
C GLU A 26 -6.80 -12.95 20.90
N GLU A 27 -7.61 -13.86 20.36
CA GLU A 27 -7.58 -14.24 18.95
C GLU A 27 -7.85 -13.04 18.03
N LEU A 28 -8.82 -12.18 18.36
CA LEU A 28 -9.11 -10.97 17.59
C LEU A 28 -7.99 -9.93 17.69
N VAL A 29 -7.34 -9.80 18.85
CA VAL A 29 -6.16 -8.93 19.00
C VAL A 29 -4.99 -9.44 18.16
N HIS A 30 -4.77 -10.75 18.09
CA HIS A 30 -3.78 -11.35 17.19
C HIS A 30 -4.18 -11.29 15.71
N ALA A 31 -5.46 -11.42 15.38
CA ALA A 31 -5.97 -11.24 14.03
C ALA A 31 -5.83 -9.78 13.56
N ARG A 32 -5.97 -8.80 14.45
CA ARG A 32 -5.80 -7.36 14.16
C ARG A 32 -4.33 -6.95 13.98
N ARG A 33 -3.39 -7.70 14.56
CA ARG A 33 -1.93 -7.55 14.32
C ARG A 33 -1.46 -8.17 13.02
N ARG A 34 -2.25 -9.03 12.37
CA ARG A 34 -2.03 -9.28 10.95
C ARG A 34 -2.40 -7.97 10.27
N PRO A 35 -1.46 -7.27 9.59
CA PRO A 35 -1.89 -6.22 8.67
C PRO A 35 -2.98 -6.87 7.83
N ALA A 36 -4.11 -6.17 7.66
CA ALA A 36 -5.05 -6.56 6.62
C ALA A 36 -4.20 -6.70 5.36
N ALA A 37 -3.89 -7.94 5.00
CA ALA A 37 -3.27 -8.27 3.75
C ALA A 37 -4.34 -7.86 2.74
N LEU A 38 -4.31 -6.59 2.36
CA LEU A 38 -4.79 -6.19 1.06
C LEU A 38 -4.14 -7.20 0.11
N PRO A 39 -4.91 -7.95 -0.67
CA PRO A 39 -4.32 -8.77 -1.74
C PRO A 39 -3.70 -7.79 -2.74
N GLY A 40 -2.47 -7.38 -2.45
CA GLY A 40 -1.73 -6.33 -3.13
C GLY A 40 -0.29 -6.74 -3.48
N GLY A 41 0.12 -7.95 -3.09
CA GLY A 41 1.12 -8.68 -3.85
C GLY A 41 0.42 -9.39 -5.01
N LEU A 42 0.57 -8.87 -6.22
CA LEU A 42 0.41 -9.69 -7.42
C LEU A 42 1.80 -9.98 -7.99
N PRO A 43 2.49 -11.05 -7.54
CA PRO A 43 3.28 -11.83 -8.47
C PRO A 43 2.30 -12.68 -9.29
N GLY A 44 2.36 -12.54 -10.62
CA GLY A 44 1.85 -13.55 -11.56
C GLY A 44 0.35 -13.87 -11.50
N GLY A 45 -0.39 -13.37 -12.49
CA GLY A 45 -1.54 -14.08 -13.06
C GLY A 45 -2.63 -14.54 -12.10
N ARG A 46 -3.53 -13.63 -11.69
CA ARG A 46 -4.91 -14.03 -11.40
C ARG A 46 -5.87 -13.04 -12.03
N TRP A 47 -6.64 -13.56 -12.96
CA TRP A 47 -7.57 -12.85 -13.80
C TRP A 47 -8.67 -12.23 -12.93
N SER A 48 -8.84 -10.90 -13.03
CA SER A 48 -10.06 -10.23 -12.57
C SER A 48 -11.26 -10.89 -13.26
N SER A 49 -12.37 -11.08 -12.55
CA SER A 49 -13.63 -11.57 -13.10
C SER A 49 -14.20 -10.67 -14.22
N ALA A 50 -13.67 -9.44 -14.38
CA ALA A 50 -13.89 -8.61 -15.56
C ALA A 50 -13.21 -9.16 -16.83
N GLY A 51 -12.15 -9.95 -16.67
CA GLY A 51 -11.44 -10.68 -17.75
C GLY A 51 -12.20 -11.91 -18.25
N LEU A 52 -13.01 -12.55 -17.39
CA LEU A 52 -13.92 -13.63 -17.79
C LEU A 52 -15.07 -13.12 -18.66
N ALA A 53 -15.51 -11.88 -18.44
CA ALA A 53 -16.46 -11.22 -19.33
C ALA A 53 -15.85 -10.96 -20.73
N THR A 54 -14.57 -10.58 -20.82
CA THR A 54 -13.91 -10.36 -22.12
C THR A 54 -13.55 -11.65 -22.86
N ALA A 55 -13.19 -12.72 -22.13
CA ALA A 55 -12.97 -14.04 -22.73
C ALA A 55 -14.29 -14.67 -23.21
N GLY A 56 -15.38 -14.47 -22.45
CA GLY A 56 -16.72 -14.91 -22.81
C GLY A 56 -17.25 -14.25 -24.08
N VAL A 57 -17.04 -12.94 -24.28
CA VAL A 57 -17.47 -12.25 -25.51
C VAL A 57 -16.74 -12.75 -26.76
N VAL A 58 -15.45 -13.09 -26.64
CA VAL A 58 -14.66 -13.64 -27.77
C VAL A 58 -15.06 -15.09 -28.08
N LEU A 59 -15.27 -15.94 -27.06
CA LEU A 59 -15.67 -17.33 -27.25
C LEU A 59 -17.12 -17.47 -27.74
N ILE A 60 -18.04 -16.62 -27.27
CA ILE A 60 -19.42 -16.58 -27.78
C ILE A 60 -19.43 -16.08 -29.23
N GLY A 61 -18.63 -15.06 -29.57
CA GLY A 61 -18.50 -14.57 -30.94
C GLY A 61 -17.94 -15.62 -31.92
N VAL A 62 -16.92 -16.37 -31.52
CA VAL A 62 -16.32 -17.45 -32.33
C VAL A 62 -17.26 -18.67 -32.44
N ALA A 63 -17.96 -19.04 -31.36
CA ALA A 63 -18.94 -20.12 -31.38
C ALA A 63 -20.16 -19.80 -32.25
N PHE A 64 -20.63 -18.54 -32.23
CA PHE A 64 -21.69 -18.08 -33.15
C PHE A 64 -21.21 -18.03 -34.60
N TYR A 65 -19.96 -17.61 -34.84
CA TYR A 65 -19.38 -17.59 -36.19
C TYR A 65 -19.26 -19.00 -36.79
N CYS A 66 -18.76 -19.97 -36.01
CA CYS A 66 -18.68 -21.36 -36.45
C CYS A 66 -20.07 -22.02 -36.57
N GLY A 67 -21.00 -21.73 -35.66
CA GLY A 67 -22.37 -22.24 -35.71
C GLY A 67 -23.16 -21.73 -36.91
N PHE A 68 -22.95 -20.47 -37.31
CA PHE A 68 -23.62 -19.86 -38.45
C PHE A 68 -23.03 -20.30 -39.80
N VAL A 69 -21.70 -20.49 -39.88
CA VAL A 69 -21.03 -21.03 -41.08
C VAL A 69 -21.51 -22.45 -41.41
N TRP A 70 -21.86 -23.26 -40.41
CA TRP A 70 -22.35 -24.62 -40.65
C TRP A 70 -23.84 -24.67 -41.10
N SER A 71 -24.60 -23.59 -40.92
CA SER A 71 -26.03 -23.49 -41.31
C SER A 71 -26.24 -22.77 -42.66
N GLY A 72 -25.22 -22.71 -43.52
CA GLY A 72 -25.31 -22.08 -44.84
C GLY A 72 -25.64 -23.06 -45.96
N SER A 73 -26.89 -23.52 -46.04
CA SER A 73 -27.44 -23.96 -47.33
C SER A 73 -28.08 -22.74 -48.02
N ALA A 74 -27.64 -22.52 -49.27
CA ALA A 74 -28.16 -21.56 -50.26
C ALA A 74 -27.88 -20.05 -50.02
N GLY A 75 -26.88 -19.53 -50.74
CA GLY A 75 -26.71 -18.08 -51.00
C GLY A 75 -25.25 -17.65 -51.13
N GLU A 76 -24.71 -17.67 -52.34
CA GLU A 76 -23.30 -17.29 -52.65
C GLU A 76 -22.92 -15.86 -52.22
N GLN A 77 -23.92 -15.00 -51.98
CA GLN A 77 -23.75 -13.60 -51.52
C GLN A 77 -23.84 -13.42 -49.99
N THR A 78 -24.46 -14.32 -49.23
CA THR A 78 -24.70 -14.14 -47.78
C THR A 78 -23.48 -14.54 -46.92
N GLY A 79 -22.67 -15.50 -47.39
CA GLY A 79 -21.45 -15.94 -46.69
C GLY A 79 -20.36 -14.86 -46.61
N LEU A 80 -20.21 -14.03 -47.66
CA LEU A 80 -19.17 -12.99 -47.72
C LEU A 80 -19.46 -11.81 -46.77
N VAL A 81 -20.75 -11.43 -46.66
CA VAL A 81 -21.19 -10.33 -45.77
C VAL A 81 -21.07 -10.73 -44.30
N VAL A 82 -21.40 -11.98 -43.96
CA VAL A 82 -21.29 -12.46 -42.57
C VAL A 82 -19.82 -12.70 -42.17
N GLY A 83 -18.99 -13.18 -43.10
CA GLY A 83 -17.55 -13.32 -42.89
C GLY A 83 -16.82 -12.00 -42.62
N SER A 84 -17.13 -10.97 -43.42
CA SER A 84 -16.56 -9.63 -43.25
C SER A 84 -17.03 -8.95 -41.96
N ALA A 85 -18.30 -9.11 -41.57
CA ALA A 85 -18.81 -8.62 -40.29
C ALA A 85 -18.08 -9.24 -39.08
N GLY A 86 -17.80 -10.55 -39.12
CA GLY A 86 -17.03 -11.24 -38.09
C GLY A 86 -15.58 -10.76 -37.98
N ALA A 87 -14.90 -10.56 -39.11
CA ALA A 87 -13.53 -10.04 -39.14
C ALA A 87 -13.45 -8.61 -38.58
N VAL A 88 -14.40 -7.74 -38.94
CA VAL A 88 -14.48 -6.37 -38.42
C VAL A 88 -14.71 -6.37 -36.91
N ALA A 89 -15.61 -7.23 -36.41
CA ALA A 89 -15.86 -7.38 -34.98
C ALA A 89 -14.61 -7.84 -34.22
N LEU A 90 -13.84 -8.79 -34.79
CA LEU A 90 -12.59 -9.28 -34.20
C LEU A 90 -11.52 -8.18 -34.15
N VAL A 91 -11.33 -7.44 -35.25
CA VAL A 91 -10.37 -6.33 -35.31
C VAL A 91 -10.76 -5.24 -34.30
N LEU A 92 -12.04 -4.89 -34.21
CA LEU A 92 -12.54 -3.92 -33.24
C LEU A 92 -12.33 -4.39 -31.79
N ALA A 93 -12.57 -5.67 -31.51
CA ALA A 93 -12.32 -6.25 -30.19
C ALA A 93 -10.83 -6.20 -29.80
N ILE A 94 -9.93 -6.57 -30.72
CA ILE A 94 -8.47 -6.47 -30.53
C ILE A 94 -8.06 -5.01 -30.31
N PHE A 95 -8.59 -4.08 -31.11
CA PHE A 95 -8.32 -2.66 -30.99
C PHE A 95 -8.74 -2.10 -29.62
N LEU A 96 -9.95 -2.41 -29.16
CA LEU A 96 -10.44 -2.02 -27.83
C LEU A 96 -9.62 -2.67 -26.71
N ALA A 97 -9.18 -3.92 -26.88
CA ALA A 97 -8.31 -4.60 -25.93
C ALA A 97 -6.92 -3.93 -25.83
N LEU A 98 -6.33 -3.53 -26.96
CA LEU A 98 -5.09 -2.74 -26.98
C LEU A 98 -5.27 -1.38 -26.32
N LEU A 99 -6.35 -0.67 -26.62
CA LEU A 99 -6.61 0.66 -26.07
C LEU A 99 -6.75 0.63 -24.54
N ARG A 100 -7.43 -0.41 -24.01
CA ARG A 100 -7.52 -0.64 -22.57
C ARG A 100 -6.18 -0.99 -21.92
N ARG A 101 -5.27 -1.65 -22.64
CA ARG A 101 -3.91 -1.94 -22.14
C ARG A 101 -3.02 -0.70 -22.13
N LEU A 102 -3.26 0.26 -23.02
CA LEU A 102 -2.47 1.49 -23.12
C LEU A 102 -2.85 2.54 -22.06
N LEU A 103 -4.10 2.54 -21.60
CA LEU A 103 -4.61 3.57 -20.69
C LEU A 103 -4.66 3.05 -19.25
N ILE A 104 -3.79 3.61 -18.40
CA ILE A 104 -3.83 3.37 -16.95
C ILE A 104 -4.45 4.59 -16.27
N ILE A 105 -5.45 4.33 -15.42
CA ILE A 105 -6.10 5.34 -14.59
C ILE A 105 -5.69 5.06 -13.14
N PRO A 106 -4.74 5.85 -12.57
CA PRO A 106 -4.37 5.73 -11.16
C PRO A 106 -5.47 6.24 -10.25
N ALA A 107 -5.51 5.72 -9.02
CA ALA A 107 -6.33 6.30 -7.96
C ALA A 107 -5.75 7.66 -7.49
N PRO A 108 -6.53 8.54 -6.85
CA PRO A 108 -6.03 9.83 -6.36
C PRO A 108 -4.91 9.72 -5.31
N HIS A 109 -4.86 8.62 -4.56
CA HIS A 109 -3.87 8.33 -3.53
C HIS A 109 -2.71 7.47 -4.05
N GLU A 110 -2.55 7.37 -5.37
CA GLU A 110 -1.59 6.51 -6.02
C GLU A 110 -0.73 7.32 -7.00
N ALA A 111 0.57 7.07 -6.96
CA ALA A 111 1.52 7.54 -7.97
C ALA A 111 1.84 6.39 -8.93
N VAL A 112 1.82 6.67 -10.23
CA VAL A 112 2.29 5.73 -11.25
C VAL A 112 3.60 6.24 -11.82
N VAL A 113 4.64 5.43 -11.66
CA VAL A 113 5.96 5.67 -12.22
C VAL A 113 6.10 4.87 -13.50
N VAL A 114 6.26 5.56 -14.62
CA VAL A 114 6.45 4.95 -15.93
C VAL A 114 7.93 5.00 -16.28
N VAL A 115 8.54 3.84 -16.47
CA VAL A 115 9.97 3.65 -16.73
C VAL A 115 10.15 3.10 -18.15
N GLY A 116 11.22 3.50 -18.85
CA GLY A 116 11.68 2.85 -20.08
C GLY A 116 12.03 3.82 -21.22
N ARG A 117 11.45 5.02 -21.21
CA ARG A 117 11.77 6.05 -22.21
C ARG A 117 12.53 7.20 -21.56
N THR A 118 13.68 7.49 -22.15
CA THR A 118 14.47 8.67 -21.81
C THR A 118 13.72 9.95 -22.17
N ARG A 119 13.58 10.84 -21.20
CA ARG A 119 12.93 12.16 -21.34
C ARG A 119 13.82 13.24 -20.75
N ARG A 120 13.79 14.43 -21.33
CA ARG A 120 14.39 15.63 -20.74
C ARG A 120 13.35 16.28 -19.82
N ARG A 121 13.70 16.45 -18.54
CA ARG A 121 12.94 17.22 -17.56
C ARG A 121 13.06 18.72 -17.90
N PRO A 122 12.12 19.58 -17.47
CA PRO A 122 12.25 21.04 -17.58
C PRO A 122 13.58 21.58 -17.05
N ASP A 123 14.17 20.89 -16.08
CA ASP A 123 15.46 21.23 -15.44
C ASP A 123 16.69 20.85 -16.30
N GLY A 124 16.50 20.39 -17.53
CA GLY A 124 17.59 19.99 -18.45
C GLY A 124 18.20 18.61 -18.15
N THR A 125 17.84 17.98 -17.04
CA THR A 125 18.26 16.62 -16.69
C THR A 125 17.54 15.58 -17.55
N THR A 126 18.26 14.53 -17.90
CA THR A 126 17.74 13.44 -18.72
C THR A 126 17.44 12.24 -17.83
N VAL A 127 16.16 11.92 -17.64
CA VAL A 127 15.69 10.84 -16.76
C VAL A 127 14.98 9.75 -17.57
N GLY A 128 15.19 8.49 -17.20
CA GLY A 128 14.61 7.30 -17.87
C GLY A 128 13.18 6.96 -17.44
N TRP A 129 12.58 7.79 -16.59
CA TRP A 129 11.30 7.55 -15.95
C TRP A 129 10.50 8.85 -15.76
N ARG A 130 9.20 8.73 -15.49
CA ARG A 130 8.31 9.84 -15.11
C ARG A 130 7.31 9.39 -14.05
N ALA A 131 7.09 10.20 -13.02
CA ALA A 131 6.03 9.98 -12.04
C ALA A 131 4.79 10.80 -12.39
N VAL A 132 3.60 10.20 -12.23
CA VAL A 132 2.31 10.86 -12.43
C VAL A 132 1.40 10.52 -11.26
N VAL A 133 0.85 11.54 -10.61
CA VAL A 133 -0.08 11.39 -9.48
C VAL A 133 -1.48 11.81 -9.90
N GLY A 134 -2.47 10.96 -9.63
CA GLY A 134 -3.90 11.29 -9.79
C GLY A 134 -4.37 11.66 -11.21
N ARG A 135 -3.54 11.50 -12.24
CA ARG A 135 -3.87 11.82 -13.63
C ARG A 135 -3.77 10.59 -14.51
N ARG A 136 -4.61 10.54 -15.55
CA ARG A 136 -4.58 9.47 -16.56
C ARG A 136 -3.21 9.43 -17.23
N VAL A 137 -2.71 8.22 -17.42
CA VAL A 137 -1.39 8.00 -17.99
C VAL A 137 -1.44 6.98 -19.12
N LEU A 138 -0.92 7.39 -20.29
CA LEU A 138 -0.70 6.49 -21.42
C LEU A 138 0.62 5.75 -21.21
N VAL A 139 0.57 4.42 -21.20
CA VAL A 139 1.74 3.55 -21.03
C VAL A 139 1.82 2.63 -22.23
N VAL A 140 2.97 2.62 -22.93
CA VAL A 140 3.19 1.74 -24.08
C VAL A 140 3.84 0.45 -23.59
N PRO A 141 3.11 -0.67 -23.42
CA PRO A 141 3.59 -1.85 -22.70
C PRO A 141 4.78 -2.57 -23.36
N ILE A 142 5.11 -2.24 -24.61
CA ILE A 142 6.26 -2.81 -25.34
C ILE A 142 7.57 -2.07 -24.99
N LEU A 143 7.50 -0.78 -24.64
CA LEU A 143 8.65 0.10 -24.41
C LEU A 143 8.71 0.64 -22.98
N GLU A 144 7.62 0.54 -22.23
CA GLU A 144 7.44 1.17 -20.94
C GLU A 144 6.84 0.17 -19.93
N TYR A 145 7.35 0.22 -18.71
CA TYR A 145 6.81 -0.49 -17.55
C TYR A 145 6.24 0.53 -16.56
N ALA A 146 5.12 0.19 -15.93
CA ALA A 146 4.45 1.05 -14.97
C ALA A 146 4.51 0.43 -13.57
N HIS A 147 5.10 1.14 -12.61
CA HIS A 147 5.11 0.79 -11.21
C HIS A 147 4.11 1.68 -10.44
N ARG A 148 3.42 1.10 -9.47
CA ARG A 148 2.44 1.78 -8.64
C ARG A 148 3.05 2.05 -7.26
N PHE A 149 2.86 3.27 -6.76
CA PHE A 149 3.29 3.71 -5.44
C PHE A 149 2.06 4.15 -4.65
N ASP A 150 1.91 3.58 -3.46
CA ASP A 150 0.85 3.97 -2.53
C ASP A 150 1.29 5.21 -1.74
N LEU A 151 0.53 6.30 -1.87
CA LEU A 151 0.81 7.56 -1.17
C LEU A 151 0.03 7.68 0.16
N ARG A 152 -0.71 6.63 0.55
CA ARG A 152 -1.46 6.64 1.80
C ARG A 152 -0.53 6.71 3.00
N PRO A 153 -0.92 7.46 4.05
CA PRO A 153 -0.16 7.51 5.27
C PRO A 153 -0.22 6.17 6.02
N GLN A 154 0.91 5.78 6.59
CA GLN A 154 1.08 4.58 7.40
C GLN A 154 1.46 4.95 8.82
N SER A 155 0.78 4.32 9.78
CA SER A 155 1.04 4.49 11.20
C SER A 155 2.05 3.45 11.65
N ILE A 156 3.17 3.91 12.21
CA ILE A 156 4.25 3.06 12.69
C ILE A 156 4.37 3.27 14.20
N GLU A 157 4.30 2.18 14.95
CA GLU A 157 4.49 2.17 16.41
C GLU A 157 5.98 2.09 16.74
N LEU A 158 6.41 2.77 17.78
CA LEU A 158 7.79 2.81 18.28
C LEU A 158 7.83 2.34 19.72
N SER A 159 8.80 1.50 20.01
CA SER A 159 9.11 1.05 21.36
C SER A 159 10.62 0.91 21.46
N LEU A 160 11.24 1.78 22.23
CA LEU A 160 12.67 1.75 22.52
C LEU A 160 12.85 1.42 24.00
N ALA A 161 13.49 0.30 24.28
CA ALA A 161 13.87 -0.07 25.64
C ALA A 161 15.31 0.38 25.93
N ASN A 162 15.58 0.71 27.19
CA ASN A 162 16.93 0.96 27.71
C ASN A 162 17.72 2.03 26.92
N VAL A 163 17.11 3.20 26.69
CA VAL A 163 17.78 4.31 26.02
C VAL A 163 18.65 5.07 27.03
N PRO A 164 19.97 5.20 26.80
CA PRO A 164 20.84 5.96 27.69
C PRO A 164 20.55 7.45 27.57
N VAL A 165 20.62 8.14 28.71
CA VAL A 165 20.42 9.59 28.86
C VAL A 165 21.71 10.24 29.34
N ARG A 166 21.79 11.57 29.30
CA ARG A 166 22.96 12.33 29.75
C ARG A 166 23.24 12.11 31.24
N ARG A 167 22.21 12.16 32.08
CA ARG A 167 22.27 11.84 33.52
C ARG A 167 21.00 11.15 33.99
N GLY A 168 21.16 10.18 34.89
CA GLY A 168 20.07 9.41 35.48
C GLY A 168 19.98 7.98 34.97
N PRO A 169 18.97 7.22 35.41
CA PRO A 169 18.74 5.87 34.91
C PRO A 169 18.29 5.89 33.44
N PRO A 170 18.55 4.81 32.68
CA PRO A 170 18.05 4.68 31.33
C PRO A 170 16.51 4.69 31.30
N VAL A 171 15.95 5.14 30.17
CA VAL A 171 14.51 5.31 29.99
C VAL A 171 13.99 4.46 28.82
N GLY A 172 12.78 3.92 28.97
CA GLY A 172 12.00 3.33 27.90
C GLY A 172 11.07 4.37 27.29
N ILE A 173 10.99 4.43 25.96
CA ILE A 173 10.14 5.40 25.24
C ILE A 173 9.21 4.66 24.30
N GLU A 174 7.91 4.92 24.43
CA GLU A 174 6.88 4.42 23.54
C GLU A 174 6.20 5.57 22.80
N GLY A 175 5.93 5.36 21.51
CA GLY A 175 5.30 6.38 20.67
C GLY A 175 4.74 5.80 19.39
N SER A 176 4.16 6.66 18.58
CA SER A 176 3.76 6.33 17.23
C SER A 176 3.87 7.55 16.32
N PHE A 177 4.10 7.30 15.04
CA PHE A 177 4.18 8.35 14.05
C PHE A 177 3.47 7.95 12.77
N LEU A 178 2.96 8.96 12.07
CA LEU A 178 2.30 8.84 10.78
C LEU A 178 3.25 9.33 9.70
N VAL A 179 3.63 8.44 8.79
CA VAL A 179 4.54 8.72 7.69
C VAL A 179 3.90 8.37 6.35
N ARG A 180 4.22 9.12 5.30
CA ARG A 180 3.78 8.86 3.94
C ARG A 180 4.86 9.17 2.92
N ILE A 181 4.71 8.62 1.72
CA ILE A 181 5.53 9.00 0.56
C ILE A 181 5.05 10.38 0.07
N ALA A 182 5.97 11.26 -0.30
CA ALA A 182 5.61 12.55 -0.88
C ALA A 182 4.92 12.37 -2.24
N GLY A 183 3.83 13.09 -2.49
CA GLY A 183 3.07 13.03 -3.76
C GLY A 183 3.48 14.09 -4.78
N GLU A 184 4.45 14.94 -4.45
CA GLU A 184 4.83 16.10 -5.25
C GLU A 184 6.34 16.12 -5.49
N ALA A 185 6.76 16.56 -6.68
CA ALA A 185 8.17 16.80 -6.97
C ALA A 185 8.67 18.04 -6.19
N PRO A 186 9.92 18.06 -5.71
CA PRO A 186 11.01 17.09 -5.98
C PRO A 186 11.04 15.88 -5.02
N LEU A 187 10.24 15.87 -3.96
CA LEU A 187 10.32 14.84 -2.92
C LEU A 187 9.83 13.46 -3.41
N LEU A 188 8.81 13.44 -4.27
CA LEU A 188 8.38 12.22 -4.93
C LEU A 188 9.53 11.60 -5.75
N ASP A 189 10.35 12.43 -6.41
CA ASP A 189 11.45 11.95 -7.23
C ASP A 189 12.52 11.26 -6.37
N ASN A 190 12.82 11.83 -5.20
CA ASN A 190 13.70 11.24 -4.20
C ASN A 190 13.21 9.85 -3.74
N ALA A 191 11.90 9.69 -3.54
CA ALA A 191 11.30 8.42 -3.12
C ALA A 191 11.34 7.38 -4.25
N VAL A 192 11.07 7.79 -5.49
CA VAL A 192 11.15 6.90 -6.66
C VAL A 192 12.58 6.41 -6.85
N GLU A 193 13.58 7.28 -6.81
CA GLU A 193 14.97 6.87 -7.03
C GLU A 193 15.50 5.90 -5.96
N ARG A 194 14.94 5.96 -4.74
CA ARG A 194 15.40 5.13 -3.60
C ARG A 194 14.61 3.86 -3.39
N PHE A 195 13.30 3.91 -3.60
CA PHE A 195 12.37 2.85 -3.19
C PHE A 195 11.60 2.22 -4.34
N LEU A 196 11.87 2.60 -5.60
CA LEU A 196 11.26 1.92 -6.74
C LEU A 196 11.60 0.43 -6.70
N GLU A 197 10.58 -0.41 -6.89
CA GLU A 197 10.66 -1.88 -6.81
C GLU A 197 10.98 -2.46 -5.41
N ARG A 198 11.09 -1.64 -4.36
CA ARG A 198 11.22 -2.14 -2.98
C ARG A 198 9.88 -2.53 -2.40
N ASP A 199 9.91 -3.52 -1.51
CA ASP A 199 8.72 -3.89 -0.75
C ASP A 199 8.31 -2.74 0.18
N PRO A 200 7.02 -2.39 0.27
CA PRO A 200 6.57 -1.32 1.15
C PRO A 200 7.01 -1.49 2.61
N THR A 201 7.16 -2.72 3.11
CA THR A 201 7.62 -2.98 4.47
C THR A 201 9.05 -2.51 4.71
N GLU A 202 9.93 -2.57 3.70
CA GLU A 202 11.30 -2.06 3.79
C GLU A 202 11.30 -0.54 3.92
N ILE A 203 10.44 0.17 3.19
CA ILE A 203 10.31 1.63 3.26
C ILE A 203 9.94 2.07 4.67
N TRP A 204 8.94 1.39 5.27
CA TRP A 204 8.50 1.68 6.63
C TRP A 204 9.52 1.28 7.68
N ALA A 205 10.29 0.22 7.44
CA ALA A 205 11.40 -0.17 8.31
C ALA A 205 12.51 0.90 8.32
N VAL A 206 12.87 1.45 7.16
CA VAL A 206 13.82 2.57 7.06
C VAL A 206 13.31 3.79 7.83
N ALA A 207 12.05 4.18 7.61
CA ALA A 207 11.43 5.30 8.32
C ALA A 207 11.46 5.08 9.85
N ARG A 208 11.11 3.88 10.31
CA ARG A 208 11.18 3.48 11.71
C ARG A 208 12.59 3.63 12.27
N GLN A 209 13.60 3.08 11.58
CA GLN A 209 14.99 3.12 12.03
C GLN A 209 15.52 4.56 12.12
N THR A 210 15.18 5.42 11.16
CA THR A 210 15.55 6.84 11.19
C THR A 210 14.95 7.55 12.41
N VAL A 211 13.65 7.34 12.69
CA VAL A 211 13.01 7.95 13.86
C VAL A 211 13.58 7.41 15.17
N GLU A 212 13.83 6.10 15.26
CA GLU A 212 14.47 5.50 16.44
C GLU A 212 15.87 6.07 16.69
N ALA A 213 16.66 6.26 15.63
CA ALA A 213 17.99 6.85 15.71
C ALA A 213 17.92 8.31 16.20
N ALA A 214 17.01 9.12 15.66
CA ALA A 214 16.81 10.51 16.08
C ALA A 214 16.34 10.60 17.55
N ILE A 215 15.39 9.75 17.98
CA ILE A 215 14.98 9.70 19.39
C ILE A 215 16.18 9.39 20.29
N ARG A 216 16.99 8.38 19.95
CA ARG A 216 18.19 8.04 20.73
C ARG A 216 19.19 9.20 20.77
N ALA A 217 19.40 9.90 19.65
CA ALA A 217 20.31 11.03 19.57
C ALA A 217 19.86 12.18 20.48
N VAL A 218 18.59 12.59 20.40
CA VAL A 218 18.06 13.69 21.21
C VAL A 218 18.04 13.32 22.70
N VAL A 219 17.58 12.11 23.04
CA VAL A 219 17.47 11.65 24.43
C VAL A 219 18.83 11.53 25.11
N ALA A 220 19.88 11.15 24.36
CA ALA A 220 21.25 11.10 24.88
C ALA A 220 21.77 12.47 25.35
N THR A 221 21.17 13.57 24.90
CA THR A 221 21.55 14.95 25.30
C THR A 221 20.79 15.49 26.51
N LEU A 222 19.73 14.81 26.94
CA LEU A 222 18.83 15.25 28.02
C LEU A 222 19.04 14.42 29.30
N ASP A 223 18.68 14.99 30.45
CA ASP A 223 18.64 14.24 31.71
C ASP A 223 17.32 13.45 31.83
N ALA A 224 17.31 12.33 32.58
CA ALA A 224 16.14 11.45 32.71
C ALA A 224 14.86 12.18 33.16
N GLU A 225 15.03 13.19 34.01
CA GLU A 225 13.93 14.00 34.55
C GLU A 225 13.40 14.99 33.50
N GLU A 226 14.30 15.62 32.72
CA GLU A 226 13.93 16.54 31.63
C GLU A 226 13.08 15.83 30.57
N VAL A 227 13.45 14.59 30.22
CA VAL A 227 12.69 13.75 29.27
C VAL A 227 11.25 13.54 29.72
N LYS A 228 11.00 13.37 31.04
CA LYS A 228 9.67 13.18 31.61
C LYS A 228 8.88 14.48 31.71
N GLN A 229 9.54 15.56 32.10
CA GLN A 229 8.89 16.85 32.32
C GLN A 229 8.54 17.58 31.01
N GLU A 230 9.36 17.41 29.97
CA GLU A 230 9.27 18.19 28.73
C GLU A 230 9.01 17.34 27.47
N LEU A 231 8.11 16.36 27.58
CA LEU A 231 7.73 15.46 26.48
C LEU A 231 7.37 16.16 25.17
N LEU A 232 6.68 17.30 25.26
CA LEU A 232 6.29 18.09 24.09
C LEU A 232 7.49 18.71 23.38
N ARG A 233 8.48 19.21 24.13
CA ARG A 233 9.71 19.76 23.54
C ARG A 233 10.55 18.66 22.92
N LEU A 234 10.69 17.52 23.60
CA LEU A 234 11.35 16.34 23.03
C LEU A 234 10.70 15.93 21.70
N ALA A 235 9.37 15.79 21.65
CA ALA A 235 8.66 15.42 20.44
C ALA A 235 8.86 16.43 19.29
N GLN A 236 8.93 17.73 19.61
CA GLN A 236 9.20 18.77 18.61
C GLN A 236 10.64 18.70 18.08
N THR A 237 11.64 18.55 18.95
CA THR A 237 13.05 18.44 18.55
C THR A 237 13.26 17.20 17.68
N VAL A 238 12.76 16.04 18.11
CA VAL A 238 12.83 14.80 17.32
C VAL A 238 12.12 14.97 15.98
N ARG A 239 10.95 15.61 15.95
CA ARG A 239 10.24 15.84 14.68
C ARG A 239 11.08 16.65 13.70
N LEU A 240 11.73 17.72 14.14
CA LEU A 240 12.54 18.58 13.28
C LEU A 240 13.75 17.84 12.69
N GLU A 241 14.44 17.05 13.52
CA GLU A 241 15.59 16.25 13.09
C GLU A 241 15.17 15.16 12.08
N VAL A 242 14.09 14.44 12.38
CA VAL A 242 13.53 13.40 11.49
C VAL A 242 13.01 13.99 10.19
N GLU A 243 12.36 15.15 10.23
CA GLU A 243 11.80 15.81 9.06
C GLU A 243 12.90 16.09 8.03
N GLU A 244 14.08 16.54 8.46
CA GLU A 244 15.21 16.76 7.58
C GLU A 244 15.67 15.46 6.89
N ASP A 245 15.85 14.39 7.67
CA ASP A 245 16.40 13.12 7.16
C ASP A 245 15.41 12.35 6.29
N LEU A 246 14.14 12.28 6.68
CA LEU A 246 13.12 11.60 5.90
C LEU A 246 12.76 12.36 4.62
N THR A 247 12.78 13.70 4.65
CA THR A 247 12.55 14.53 3.45
C THR A 247 13.62 14.24 2.38
N LYS A 248 14.89 14.05 2.77
CA LYS A 248 15.94 13.63 1.84
C LYS A 248 15.59 12.32 1.14
N LEU A 249 14.92 11.39 1.82
CA LEU A 249 14.47 10.11 1.27
C LEU A 249 13.17 10.20 0.45
N GLY A 250 12.48 11.34 0.47
CA GLY A 250 11.17 11.53 -0.16
C GLY A 250 9.98 11.07 0.70
N LEU A 251 10.20 10.97 2.01
CA LEU A 251 9.18 10.61 3.01
C LEU A 251 8.78 11.86 3.82
N VAL A 252 7.51 11.93 4.22
CA VAL A 252 6.94 13.05 4.98
C VAL A 252 6.34 12.52 6.27
N VAL A 253 6.69 13.15 7.39
CA VAL A 253 6.08 12.87 8.71
C VAL A 253 4.93 13.84 8.91
N ASP A 254 3.71 13.31 8.97
CA ASP A 254 2.52 14.14 9.21
C ASP A 254 2.32 14.40 10.71
N VAL A 255 2.52 13.37 11.55
CA VAL A 255 2.29 13.45 13.00
C VAL A 255 3.30 12.57 13.73
N LEU A 256 3.89 13.07 14.81
CA LEU A 256 4.69 12.30 15.77
C LEU A 256 4.10 12.45 17.17
N ARG A 257 3.85 11.34 17.85
CA ARG A 257 3.32 11.29 19.22
C ARG A 257 4.19 10.40 20.09
N ILE A 258 4.55 10.92 21.27
CA ILE A 258 5.21 10.15 22.33
C ILE A 258 4.14 9.87 23.38
N SER A 259 3.90 8.58 23.66
CA SER A 259 2.80 8.12 24.50
C SER A 259 3.22 7.90 25.94
N ARG A 260 4.41 7.34 26.17
CA ARG A 260 4.86 6.98 27.51
C ARG A 260 6.39 6.99 27.62
N VAL A 261 6.86 7.36 28.81
CA VAL A 261 8.25 7.21 29.23
C VAL A 261 8.26 6.37 30.50
N ASP A 262 8.72 5.13 30.40
CA ASP A 262 8.83 4.22 31.54
C ASP A 262 10.27 4.20 32.07
N PRO A 263 10.49 4.12 33.39
CA PRO A 263 11.80 3.73 33.90
C PRO A 263 12.11 2.32 33.42
N ALA A 264 13.31 2.14 32.83
CA ALA A 264 13.75 0.84 32.33
C ALA A 264 14.05 -0.15 33.46
#